data_AF-A0A3D2IEC6-F1
#
_entry.id   AF-A0A3D2IEC6-F1
#
_cell.length_a   1.000
_cell.length_b   1.000
_cell.length_c   1.000
_cell.angle_alpha   90.00
_cell.angle_beta   90.00
_cell.angle_gamma   90.00
#
_symmetry.space_group_name_H-M   'P 1'
#
loop_
_entity.id
_entity.type
_entity.pdbx_description
1 polymer ?
#
loop_
_entity_poly.entity_id
_entity_poly.type
_entity_poly.pdbx_seq_one_letter_code
_entity_poly.pdbx_strand_id
1 'polypeptide(L)'
;DQSLLKDDRSDSLENAMNMDALSNRVYATSSSPVSIGGYLEADYKYIGEDGLTDGHSFRIPRVTLFITSSISSRIKFMSEFEFEEGGEEIAIEFAAMDVNFHPLLNLRGGVVVNPIGAFNQNHDGPKWEFVDRPIAMTQMLPATWSNVGFGLYGKMYQQDWAFGYEAYLTNGFDNSITTNTENRTFLPASKNNKERFEESSNGEPLFTGKIAVRNQNIGELGLSYMGGIYNTYEDEGLILDEPRRLDVFAVDFNTELPFSETYIVGEWAWVFVDVPNTFTQQYGEKQSGGFLD
;
A
#
# COMPACT_ATOMS: atom_id res chain seq x y z
N ASP A 1 -19.17 -17.72 -24.16
CA ASP A 1 -19.68 -16.35 -24.24
C ASP A 1 -18.49 -15.40 -24.09
N GLN A 2 -18.06 -14.76 -25.17
CA GLN A 2 -16.87 -13.89 -25.19
C GLN A 2 -17.18 -12.46 -24.69
N SER A 3 -18.44 -12.20 -24.31
CA SER A 3 -18.87 -10.91 -23.74
C SER A 3 -18.31 -10.64 -22.34
N LEU A 4 -17.91 -11.68 -21.58
CA LEU A 4 -17.29 -11.55 -20.24
C LEU A 4 -15.80 -11.13 -20.28
N LEU A 5 -15.22 -11.00 -21.47
CA LEU A 5 -13.79 -10.69 -21.69
C LEU A 5 -13.59 -9.44 -22.55
N LYS A 6 -14.66 -8.70 -22.83
CA LYS A 6 -14.55 -7.37 -23.41
C LYS A 6 -14.09 -6.41 -22.32
N ASP A 7 -12.83 -6.05 -22.39
CA ASP A 7 -12.22 -4.97 -21.63
C ASP A 7 -12.78 -3.64 -22.16
N ASP A 8 -14.02 -3.31 -21.77
CA ASP A 8 -14.64 -2.00 -21.96
C ASP A 8 -14.02 -1.02 -20.97
N ARG A 9 -12.74 -0.67 -21.21
CA ARG A 9 -11.93 0.22 -20.38
C ARG A 9 -12.52 1.62 -20.20
N SER A 10 -13.50 2.02 -21.01
CA SER A 10 -14.13 3.34 -20.91
C SER A 10 -15.11 3.44 -19.74
N ASP A 11 -15.90 2.40 -19.47
CA ASP A 11 -16.90 2.42 -18.38
C ASP A 11 -16.26 2.00 -17.03
N SER A 12 -15.11 1.31 -17.05
CA SER A 12 -14.40 0.86 -15.85
C SER A 12 -13.65 1.97 -15.11
N LEU A 13 -13.38 3.11 -15.76
CA LEU A 13 -12.65 4.23 -15.14
C LEU A 13 -13.58 5.11 -14.28
N GLU A 14 -14.84 5.32 -14.67
CA GLU A 14 -15.81 6.09 -13.86
C GLU A 14 -16.12 5.41 -12.52
N ASN A 15 -16.02 4.09 -12.46
CA ASN A 15 -16.22 3.27 -11.26
C ASN A 15 -14.92 2.77 -10.64
N ALA A 16 -13.76 3.35 -10.97
CA ALA A 16 -12.49 2.91 -10.40
C ALA A 16 -12.53 2.97 -8.86
N MET A 17 -12.11 1.87 -8.23
CA MET A 17 -11.95 1.80 -6.78
C MET A 17 -10.48 1.98 -6.39
N ASN A 18 -10.18 2.27 -5.12
CA ASN A 18 -8.81 2.37 -4.63
C ASN A 18 -7.97 1.10 -4.92
N MET A 19 -8.58 -0.09 -4.88
CA MET A 19 -7.89 -1.34 -5.22
C MET A 19 -7.53 -1.50 -6.70
N ASP A 20 -8.06 -0.64 -7.58
CA ASP A 20 -7.72 -0.64 -9.01
C ASP A 20 -6.48 0.19 -9.33
N ALA A 21 -5.92 0.89 -8.33
CA ALA A 21 -4.80 1.81 -8.46
C ALA A 21 -3.66 1.28 -9.33
N LEU A 22 -3.23 0.03 -9.06
CA LEU A 22 -2.12 -0.63 -9.74
C LEU A 22 -2.43 -1.01 -11.19
N SER A 23 -3.72 -1.23 -11.51
CA SER A 23 -4.16 -1.58 -12.86
C SER A 23 -4.50 -0.35 -13.71
N ASN A 24 -4.85 0.78 -13.09
CA ASN A 24 -5.29 2.01 -13.75
C ASN A 24 -4.15 3.01 -14.01
N ARG A 25 -2.90 2.54 -14.08
CA ARG A 25 -1.74 3.38 -14.41
C ARG A 25 -1.63 3.65 -15.91
N VAL A 26 -0.89 4.70 -16.27
CA VAL A 26 -0.64 5.07 -17.66
C VAL A 26 0.43 4.16 -18.26
N TYR A 27 0.08 3.42 -19.31
CA TYR A 27 1.01 2.55 -20.05
C TYR A 27 1.12 2.97 -21.52
N ALA A 28 2.34 2.92 -22.06
CA ALA A 28 2.56 2.96 -23.49
C ALA A 28 1.91 1.71 -24.12
N THR A 29 0.91 1.93 -24.97
CA THR A 29 0.18 0.84 -25.63
C THR A 29 0.93 0.44 -26.91
N SER A 30 1.21 -0.85 -27.05
CA SER A 30 1.72 -1.45 -28.29
C SER A 30 0.86 -2.67 -28.65
N SER A 31 1.10 -3.28 -29.82
CA SER A 31 0.45 -4.54 -30.19
C SER A 31 0.97 -5.75 -29.41
N SER A 32 1.98 -5.56 -28.54
CA SER A 32 2.52 -6.58 -27.64
C SER A 32 1.56 -6.87 -26.47
N PRO A 33 1.51 -8.11 -25.95
CA PRO A 33 0.84 -8.40 -24.68
C PRO A 33 1.52 -7.75 -23.47
N VAL A 34 2.68 -7.11 -23.67
CA VAL A 34 3.42 -6.35 -22.67
C VAL A 34 3.15 -4.86 -22.84
N SER A 35 2.85 -4.18 -21.75
CA SER A 35 2.77 -2.72 -21.68
C SER A 35 3.74 -2.19 -20.63
N ILE A 36 4.38 -1.06 -20.93
CA ILE A 36 5.37 -0.42 -20.07
C ILE A 36 4.88 1.00 -19.80
N GLY A 37 4.91 1.41 -18.54
CA GLY A 37 4.51 2.72 -18.08
C GLY A 37 5.53 3.25 -17.08
N GLY A 38 5.31 4.45 -16.60
CA GLY A 38 6.15 5.04 -15.58
C GLY A 38 5.95 6.54 -15.47
N TYR A 39 6.58 7.13 -14.45
CA TYR A 39 6.60 8.57 -14.24
C TYR A 39 7.92 9.00 -13.60
N LEU A 40 8.17 10.31 -13.63
CA LEU A 40 9.32 10.98 -13.00
C LEU A 40 8.76 12.07 -12.10
N GLU A 41 9.21 12.12 -10.85
CA GLU A 41 8.99 13.26 -9.97
C GLU A 41 10.22 14.18 -9.97
N ALA A 42 9.99 15.48 -10.14
CA ALA A 42 11.02 16.49 -9.97
C ALA A 42 10.42 17.68 -9.21
N ASP A 43 11.07 18.07 -8.10
CA ASP A 43 10.59 19.14 -7.25
C ASP A 43 11.66 20.21 -6.99
N TYR A 44 11.16 21.39 -6.59
CA TYR A 44 11.95 22.47 -6.04
C TYR A 44 11.44 22.75 -4.63
N LYS A 45 12.36 22.81 -3.66
CA LYS A 45 12.06 23.10 -2.26
C LYS A 45 12.92 24.24 -1.74
N TYR A 46 12.28 25.10 -0.94
CA TYR A 46 12.93 26.13 -0.14
C TYR A 46 12.43 25.98 1.29
N ILE A 47 13.21 25.27 2.11
CA ILE A 47 12.83 24.85 3.46
C ILE A 47 13.90 25.31 4.45
N GLY A 48 13.51 25.43 5.71
CA GLY A 48 14.42 25.62 6.82
C GLY A 48 13.89 24.97 8.07
N GLU A 49 14.79 24.60 8.96
CA GLU A 49 14.51 23.99 10.26
C GLU A 49 15.12 24.88 11.36
N ASP A 50 14.38 25.06 12.46
CA ASP A 50 14.80 25.90 13.60
C ASP A 50 15.30 27.32 13.22
N GLY A 51 14.73 27.89 12.15
CA GLY A 51 15.07 29.22 11.65
C GLY A 51 16.33 29.29 10.78
N LEU A 52 16.96 28.16 10.48
CA LEU A 52 18.05 28.05 9.51
C LEU A 52 17.51 27.48 8.21
N THR A 53 17.74 28.19 7.09
CA THR A 53 17.31 27.71 5.78
C THR A 53 18.38 26.82 5.15
N ASP A 54 17.94 25.73 4.53
CA ASP A 54 18.77 24.89 3.66
C ASP A 54 18.98 25.54 2.29
N GLY A 55 18.32 26.68 2.04
CA GLY A 55 18.35 27.40 0.79
C GLY A 55 17.50 26.73 -0.29
N HIS A 56 17.92 26.89 -1.54
CA HIS A 56 17.24 26.37 -2.71
C HIS A 56 17.70 24.94 -3.00
N SER A 57 16.76 24.00 -3.09
CA SER A 57 17.04 22.62 -3.46
C SER A 57 16.19 22.18 -4.64
N PHE A 58 16.80 21.42 -5.56
CA PHE A 58 16.12 20.75 -6.67
C PHE A 58 16.35 19.26 -6.50
N ARG A 59 15.29 18.46 -6.55
CA ARG A 59 15.37 17.03 -6.28
C ARG A 59 14.65 16.23 -7.36
N ILE A 60 15.11 15.00 -7.55
CA ILE A 60 14.38 13.95 -8.24
C ILE A 60 14.12 12.88 -7.17
N PRO A 61 13.01 12.97 -6.43
CA PRO A 61 12.72 12.05 -5.35
C PRO A 61 12.64 10.60 -5.84
N ARG A 62 11.96 10.39 -6.98
CA ARG A 62 11.78 9.06 -7.57
C ARG A 62 11.58 9.04 -9.07
N VAL A 63 11.98 7.92 -9.66
CA VAL A 63 11.57 7.47 -11.00
C VAL A 63 10.88 6.13 -10.85
N THR A 64 9.65 6.01 -11.33
CA THR A 64 8.86 4.78 -11.20
C THR A 64 8.62 4.17 -12.58
N LEU A 65 8.85 2.85 -12.70
CA LEU A 65 8.61 2.07 -13.91
C LEU A 65 7.60 0.96 -13.65
N PHE A 66 6.60 0.85 -14.51
CA PHE A 66 5.57 -0.17 -14.47
C PHE A 66 5.73 -1.12 -15.65
N ILE A 67 5.62 -2.42 -15.41
CA ILE A 67 5.55 -3.43 -16.47
C ILE A 67 4.31 -4.29 -16.20
N THR A 68 3.47 -4.44 -17.22
CA THR A 68 2.35 -5.38 -17.19
C THR A 68 2.44 -6.32 -18.38
N SER A 69 2.10 -7.59 -18.19
CA SER A 69 2.09 -8.60 -19.24
C SER A 69 0.86 -9.50 -19.12
N SER A 70 0.08 -9.58 -20.20
CA SER A 70 -1.02 -10.54 -20.32
C SER A 70 -0.49 -11.86 -20.87
N ILE A 71 -0.09 -12.76 -19.97
CA ILE A 71 0.53 -14.06 -20.31
C ILE A 71 -0.52 -14.99 -20.95
N SER A 72 -1.75 -14.97 -20.44
CA SER A 72 -2.90 -15.66 -21.03
C SER A 72 -4.20 -14.91 -20.72
N SER A 73 -5.35 -15.44 -21.17
CA SER A 73 -6.66 -14.86 -20.84
C SER A 73 -6.99 -14.84 -19.34
N ARG A 74 -6.26 -15.63 -18.52
CA ARG A 74 -6.48 -15.71 -17.07
C ARG A 74 -5.25 -15.37 -16.25
N ILE A 75 -4.09 -15.16 -16.86
CA ILE A 75 -2.83 -14.95 -16.14
C ILE A 75 -2.25 -13.61 -16.54
N LYS A 76 -2.11 -12.72 -15.57
CA LYS A 76 -1.50 -11.39 -15.72
C LYS A 76 -0.31 -11.27 -14.79
N PHE A 77 0.77 -10.68 -15.28
CA PHE A 77 1.90 -10.27 -14.45
C PHE A 77 1.94 -8.75 -14.41
N MET A 78 2.23 -8.18 -13.23
CA MET A 78 2.35 -6.75 -13.02
C MET A 78 3.51 -6.49 -12.06
N SER A 79 4.33 -5.49 -12.37
CA SER A 79 5.42 -5.05 -11.51
C SER A 79 5.61 -3.54 -11.52
N GLU A 80 6.20 -3.06 -10.44
CA GLU A 80 6.57 -1.68 -10.20
C GLU A 80 7.96 -1.65 -9.57
N PHE A 81 8.84 -0.89 -10.22
CA PHE A 81 10.19 -0.62 -9.76
C PHE A 81 10.31 0.87 -9.50
N GLU A 82 10.83 1.21 -8.34
CA GLU A 82 11.09 2.60 -7.95
C GLU A 82 12.59 2.80 -7.77
N PHE A 83 13.08 3.89 -8.37
CA PHE A 83 14.44 4.37 -8.21
C PHE A 83 14.38 5.66 -7.41
N GLU A 84 14.74 5.61 -6.13
CA GLU A 84 14.71 6.77 -5.23
C GLU A 84 16.10 7.43 -5.12
N GLU A 85 16.10 8.67 -4.63
CA GLU A 85 17.32 9.43 -4.28
C GLU A 85 18.34 9.53 -5.42
N GLY A 86 17.88 9.79 -6.64
CA GLY A 86 18.76 9.88 -7.82
C GLY A 86 19.34 8.54 -8.27
N GLY A 87 18.78 7.42 -7.82
CA GLY A 87 19.15 6.05 -8.20
C GLY A 87 20.05 5.33 -7.20
N GLU A 88 20.24 5.87 -6.00
CA GLU A 88 20.96 5.22 -4.91
C GLU A 88 20.18 4.04 -4.34
N GLU A 89 18.85 4.12 -4.37
CA GLU A 89 17.97 3.06 -3.92
C GLU A 89 17.13 2.49 -5.07
N ILE A 90 17.06 1.15 -5.13
CA ILE A 90 16.19 0.43 -6.05
C ILE A 90 15.23 -0.39 -5.20
N ALA A 91 13.93 -0.13 -5.35
CA ALA A 91 12.86 -0.80 -4.62
C ALA A 91 11.92 -1.53 -5.57
N ILE A 92 11.49 -2.73 -5.16
CA ILE A 92 10.35 -3.43 -5.74
C ILE A 92 9.16 -3.11 -4.86
N GLU A 93 8.29 -2.22 -5.31
CA GLU A 93 7.08 -1.84 -4.56
C GLU A 93 5.94 -2.84 -4.81
N PHE A 94 5.87 -3.39 -6.02
CA PHE A 94 4.90 -4.42 -6.38
C PHE A 94 5.48 -5.35 -7.45
N ALA A 95 5.26 -6.66 -7.35
CA ALA A 95 5.61 -7.62 -8.39
C ALA A 95 4.83 -8.92 -8.18
N ALA A 96 3.69 -9.06 -8.86
CA ALA A 96 2.79 -10.18 -8.62
C ALA A 96 2.23 -10.79 -9.91
N MET A 97 1.84 -12.05 -9.79
CA MET A 97 1.03 -12.76 -10.77
C MET A 97 -0.40 -12.89 -10.28
N ASP A 98 -1.34 -12.56 -11.16
CA ASP A 98 -2.78 -12.73 -10.96
C ASP A 98 -3.27 -13.93 -11.76
N VAL A 99 -4.08 -14.78 -11.13
CA VAL A 99 -4.82 -15.87 -11.77
C VAL A 99 -6.32 -15.59 -11.62
N ASN A 100 -6.94 -15.23 -12.73
CA ASN A 100 -8.34 -14.82 -12.77
C ASN A 100 -9.27 -16.01 -13.02
N PHE A 101 -10.20 -16.26 -12.10
CA PHE A 101 -11.21 -17.33 -12.22
C PHE A 101 -12.61 -16.77 -12.39
N HIS A 102 -12.97 -15.78 -11.59
CA HIS A 102 -14.27 -15.13 -11.56
C HIS A 102 -14.08 -13.68 -11.08
N PRO A 103 -14.92 -12.70 -11.50
CA PRO A 103 -14.78 -11.32 -11.02
C PRO A 103 -14.66 -11.20 -9.50
N LEU A 104 -15.43 -12.01 -8.77
CA LEU A 104 -15.42 -12.09 -7.30
C LEU A 104 -14.46 -13.14 -6.70
N LEU A 105 -13.63 -13.82 -7.48
CA LEU A 105 -12.65 -14.78 -6.96
C LEU A 105 -11.45 -14.90 -7.89
N ASN A 106 -10.37 -14.21 -7.54
CA ASN A 106 -9.08 -14.26 -8.22
C ASN A 106 -7.97 -14.48 -7.19
N LEU A 107 -6.86 -15.06 -7.62
CA LEU A 107 -5.69 -15.26 -6.78
C LEU A 107 -4.58 -14.31 -7.21
N ARG A 108 -3.83 -13.78 -6.24
CA ARG A 108 -2.64 -12.97 -6.47
C ARG A 108 -1.51 -13.49 -5.61
N GLY A 109 -0.30 -13.58 -6.17
CA GLY A 109 0.90 -13.99 -5.43
C GLY A 109 2.16 -13.31 -5.95
N GLY A 110 3.09 -13.01 -5.04
CA GLY A 110 4.33 -12.29 -5.30
C GLY A 110 4.58 -11.21 -4.25
N VAL A 111 5.27 -10.14 -4.63
CA VAL A 111 5.37 -8.92 -3.83
C VAL A 111 4.05 -8.14 -3.98
N VAL A 112 3.27 -8.11 -2.90
CA VAL A 112 1.97 -7.43 -2.85
C VAL A 112 2.05 -6.21 -1.95
N VAL A 113 1.34 -5.15 -2.34
CA VAL A 113 1.10 -4.00 -1.47
C VAL A 113 0.01 -4.40 -0.47
N ASN A 114 0.33 -4.35 0.83
CA ASN A 114 -0.64 -4.68 1.86
C ASN A 114 -1.80 -3.66 1.82
N PRO A 115 -3.07 -4.09 1.70
CA PRO A 115 -4.21 -3.19 1.48
C PRO A 115 -4.67 -2.52 2.78
N ILE A 116 -3.80 -1.68 3.37
CA ILE A 116 -4.10 -0.85 4.53
C ILE A 116 -4.31 0.60 4.06
N GLY A 117 -5.50 1.13 4.34
CA GLY A 117 -5.89 2.47 3.89
C GLY A 117 -6.09 2.59 2.37
N ALA A 118 -6.43 3.79 1.91
CA ALA A 118 -6.43 4.14 0.49
C ALA A 118 -5.04 4.55 0.03
N PHE A 119 -4.27 5.21 0.89
CA PHE A 119 -2.98 5.80 0.52
C PHE A 119 -1.96 4.75 0.12
N ASN A 120 -1.83 3.66 0.90
CA ASN A 120 -0.84 2.62 0.59
C ASN A 120 -1.11 1.97 -0.78
N GLN A 121 -2.38 1.82 -1.16
CA GLN A 121 -2.77 1.27 -2.46
C GLN A 121 -2.59 2.27 -3.61
N ASN A 122 -2.77 3.55 -3.34
CA ASN A 122 -2.71 4.65 -4.30
C ASN A 122 -1.49 5.55 -4.09
N HIS A 123 -0.33 4.99 -3.76
CA HIS A 123 0.83 5.77 -3.31
C HIS A 123 1.58 6.53 -4.42
N ASP A 124 1.15 6.38 -5.68
CA ASP A 124 1.74 7.05 -6.85
C ASP A 124 1.68 8.57 -6.66
N GLY A 125 2.82 9.26 -6.62
CA GLY A 125 2.88 10.70 -6.38
C GLY A 125 2.03 11.54 -7.35
N PRO A 126 1.97 11.24 -8.66
CA PRO A 126 1.12 11.98 -9.60
C PRO A 126 -0.40 11.93 -9.34
N LYS A 127 -0.86 11.12 -8.37
CA LYS A 127 -2.28 11.05 -7.95
C LYS A 127 -2.62 12.03 -6.82
N TRP A 128 -1.63 12.66 -6.20
CA TRP A 128 -1.81 13.51 -5.03
C TRP A 128 -1.46 14.97 -5.34
N GLU A 129 -2.17 15.90 -4.73
CA GLU A 129 -1.95 17.34 -4.90
C GLU A 129 -0.71 17.82 -4.13
N PHE A 130 -0.40 17.18 -3.01
CA PHE A 130 0.78 17.49 -2.21
C PHE A 130 2.00 16.67 -2.63
N VAL A 131 3.16 17.34 -2.68
CA VAL A 131 4.46 16.71 -3.01
C VAL A 131 4.88 15.71 -1.94
N ASP A 132 4.70 16.06 -0.67
CA ASP A 132 5.07 15.20 0.45
C ASP A 132 3.90 14.33 0.87
N ARG A 133 4.20 13.07 1.17
CA ARG A 133 3.21 12.12 1.70
C ARG A 133 2.66 12.66 3.03
N PRO A 134 1.38 12.40 3.36
CA PRO A 134 0.84 12.82 4.65
C PRO A 134 1.66 12.25 5.81
N ILE A 135 2.09 13.11 6.75
CA ILE A 135 1.84 12.91 8.19
C ILE A 135 1.84 11.45 8.67
N ALA A 136 0.60 11.00 8.90
CA ALA A 136 0.25 9.67 9.38
C ALA A 136 0.73 8.52 8.48
N MET A 137 0.93 8.74 7.17
CA MET A 137 1.35 7.70 6.23
C MET A 137 2.86 7.44 6.22
N THR A 138 3.65 8.31 6.85
CA THR A 138 5.11 8.15 6.97
C THR A 138 5.58 8.03 8.41
N GLN A 139 4.85 8.63 9.35
CA GLN A 139 5.21 8.66 10.77
C GLN A 139 4.38 7.72 11.66
N MET A 140 3.41 7.01 11.09
CA MET A 140 2.58 6.05 11.83
C MET A 140 2.35 4.78 11.01
N LEU A 141 1.94 4.90 9.76
CA LEU A 141 1.90 3.80 8.80
C LEU A 141 3.18 3.76 7.94
N PRO A 142 3.55 2.60 7.41
CA PRO A 142 4.82 2.41 6.70
C PRO A 142 4.75 2.75 5.19
N ALA A 143 3.86 3.64 4.73
CA ALA A 143 3.63 3.83 3.30
C ALA A 143 4.92 4.18 2.54
N THR A 144 5.30 3.51 1.47
CA THR A 144 4.73 2.38 0.73
C THR A 144 5.14 1.03 1.32
N TRP A 145 4.16 0.23 1.73
CA TRP A 145 4.39 -1.06 2.40
C TRP A 145 3.98 -2.24 1.55
N SER A 146 4.96 -3.10 1.26
CA SER A 146 4.80 -4.32 0.49
C SER A 146 5.54 -5.48 1.13
N ASN A 147 4.99 -6.69 0.92
CA ASN A 147 5.56 -7.94 1.38
C ASN A 147 5.41 -9.04 0.33
N VAL A 148 6.29 -10.05 0.40
CA VAL A 148 6.04 -11.32 -0.31
C VAL A 148 4.88 -12.06 0.36
N GLY A 149 3.96 -12.54 -0.48
CA GLY A 149 2.87 -13.39 -0.02
C GLY A 149 1.92 -13.77 -1.14
N PHE A 150 0.74 -14.23 -0.74
CA PHE A 150 -0.34 -14.55 -1.66
C PHE A 150 -1.69 -14.31 -1.01
N GLY A 151 -2.71 -14.23 -1.83
CA GLY A 151 -4.05 -13.95 -1.36
C GLY A 151 -5.08 -14.06 -2.45
N LEU A 152 -6.23 -13.51 -2.14
CA LEU A 152 -7.36 -13.48 -3.04
C LEU A 152 -7.98 -12.08 -3.07
N TYR A 153 -8.62 -11.78 -4.17
CA TYR A 153 -9.37 -10.55 -4.33
C TYR A 153 -10.55 -10.77 -5.25
N GLY A 154 -11.57 -9.92 -5.10
CA GLY A 154 -12.78 -9.99 -5.87
C GLY A 154 -13.43 -8.63 -5.96
N LYS A 155 -14.03 -8.36 -7.12
CA LYS A 155 -14.67 -7.09 -7.41
C LYS A 155 -15.89 -7.29 -8.29
N MET A 156 -16.92 -6.48 -8.07
CA MET A 156 -18.10 -6.42 -8.91
C MET A 156 -18.58 -4.99 -9.08
N TYR A 157 -19.19 -4.77 -10.24
CA TYR A 157 -19.85 -3.52 -10.60
C TYR A 157 -21.30 -3.79 -10.92
N GLN A 158 -22.19 -2.98 -10.37
CA GLN A 158 -23.62 -3.07 -10.63
C GLN A 158 -24.24 -1.68 -10.60
N GLN A 159 -24.63 -1.18 -11.77
CA GLN A 159 -25.16 0.18 -11.94
C GLN A 159 -24.18 1.20 -11.35
N ASP A 160 -24.67 2.09 -10.48
CA ASP A 160 -23.88 3.14 -9.84
C ASP A 160 -23.01 2.62 -8.68
N TRP A 161 -23.02 1.31 -8.40
CA TRP A 161 -22.34 0.72 -7.26
C TRP A 161 -21.16 -0.16 -7.67
N ALA A 162 -20.07 -0.07 -6.90
CA ALA A 162 -18.97 -1.02 -6.93
C ALA A 162 -18.78 -1.62 -5.54
N PHE A 163 -18.45 -2.90 -5.50
CA PHE A 163 -18.00 -3.59 -4.30
C PHE A 163 -16.71 -4.33 -4.61
N GLY A 164 -15.77 -4.27 -3.68
CA GLY A 164 -14.51 -4.96 -3.80
C GLY A 164 -13.99 -5.43 -2.47
N TYR A 165 -13.17 -6.48 -2.51
CA TYR A 165 -12.45 -6.97 -1.36
C TYR A 165 -11.14 -7.63 -1.77
N GLU A 166 -10.21 -7.66 -0.83
CA GLU A 166 -8.94 -8.37 -0.96
C GLU A 166 -8.43 -8.82 0.41
N ALA A 167 -7.71 -9.93 0.42
CA ALA A 167 -7.15 -10.53 1.62
C ALA A 167 -5.86 -11.28 1.28
N TYR A 168 -4.80 -11.07 2.07
CA TYR A 168 -3.48 -11.63 1.84
C TYR A 168 -2.88 -12.20 3.12
N LEU A 169 -2.03 -13.21 2.93
CA LEU A 169 -1.08 -13.73 3.90
C LEU A 169 0.34 -13.41 3.40
N THR A 170 1.15 -12.78 4.22
CA THR A 170 2.49 -12.27 3.86
C THR A 170 3.53 -12.52 4.96
N ASN A 171 4.82 -12.40 4.64
CA ASN A 171 5.93 -12.57 5.60
C ASN A 171 5.80 -11.67 6.84
N GLY A 172 5.51 -10.38 6.66
CA GLY A 172 4.93 -9.56 7.71
C GLY A 172 5.84 -8.57 8.42
N PHE A 173 5.69 -8.49 9.74
CA PHE A 173 6.35 -7.52 10.61
C PHE A 173 7.66 -8.06 11.18
N ASP A 174 8.42 -7.22 11.88
CA ASP A 174 9.66 -7.60 12.56
C ASP A 174 9.96 -6.74 13.80
N ASN A 175 10.97 -7.14 14.58
CA ASN A 175 11.34 -6.51 15.86
C ASN A 175 11.68 -5.03 15.76
N SER A 176 12.03 -4.50 14.58
CA SER A 176 12.35 -3.08 14.39
C SER A 176 11.21 -2.16 14.81
N ILE A 177 9.96 -2.63 14.87
CA ILE A 177 8.83 -1.87 15.42
C ILE A 177 9.12 -1.35 16.83
N THR A 178 9.84 -2.13 17.64
CA THR A 178 10.26 -1.75 18.99
C THR A 178 11.77 -1.58 19.14
N THR A 179 12.57 -2.07 18.20
CA THR A 179 14.03 -2.03 18.25
C THR A 179 14.56 -1.21 17.07
N ASN A 180 14.32 0.09 17.12
CA ASN A 180 14.70 1.05 16.07
C ASN A 180 15.51 2.23 16.63
N THR A 181 16.06 3.04 15.73
CA THR A 181 16.83 4.25 16.02
C THR A 181 15.99 5.37 16.64
N GLU A 182 14.68 5.36 16.41
CA GLU A 182 13.75 6.37 16.95
C GLU A 182 13.48 6.17 18.45
N ASN A 183 13.89 5.03 19.02
CA ASN A 183 13.69 4.67 20.42
C ASN A 183 12.22 4.77 20.87
N ARG A 184 11.27 4.47 19.98
CA ARG A 184 9.82 4.46 20.23
C ARG A 184 9.15 3.33 19.45
N THR A 185 7.90 3.02 19.78
CA THR A 185 7.08 2.17 18.92
C THR A 185 6.92 2.85 17.56
N PHE A 186 7.42 2.23 16.50
CA PHE A 186 7.47 2.85 15.19
C PHE A 186 7.27 1.80 14.09
N LEU A 187 6.01 1.60 13.67
CA LEU A 187 5.68 0.68 12.59
C LEU A 187 6.47 0.94 11.28
N PRO A 188 6.73 2.19 10.86
CA PRO A 188 7.53 2.46 9.66
C PRO A 188 8.94 1.87 9.67
N ALA A 189 9.52 1.60 10.85
CA ALA A 189 10.86 1.01 10.96
C ALA A 189 10.99 -0.34 10.25
N SER A 190 9.89 -1.12 10.20
CA SER A 190 9.86 -2.41 9.50
C SER A 190 10.23 -2.28 8.01
N LYS A 191 10.13 -1.09 7.40
CA LYS A 191 10.38 -0.89 5.95
C LYS A 191 11.83 -1.02 5.60
N ASN A 192 12.68 -0.78 6.59
CA ASN A 192 14.11 -0.86 6.44
C ASN A 192 14.57 -2.32 6.39
N ASN A 193 13.78 -3.28 6.90
CA ASN A 193 14.13 -4.69 6.83
C ASN A 193 13.76 -5.30 5.46
N LYS A 194 14.75 -5.45 4.58
CA LYS A 194 14.56 -6.05 3.25
C LYS A 194 14.37 -7.57 3.28
N GLU A 195 14.76 -8.25 4.37
CA GLU A 195 14.59 -9.70 4.54
C GLU A 195 13.12 -10.13 4.50
N ARG A 196 12.17 -9.21 4.72
CA ARG A 196 10.73 -9.46 4.56
C ARG A 196 10.33 -9.96 3.17
N PHE A 197 11.17 -9.77 2.15
CA PHE A 197 10.95 -10.31 0.81
C PHE A 197 11.54 -11.72 0.60
N GLU A 198 12.30 -12.23 1.56
CA GLU A 198 12.98 -13.53 1.50
C GLU A 198 12.38 -14.50 2.52
N GLU A 199 12.15 -14.04 3.76
CA GLU A 199 11.66 -14.85 4.87
C GLU A 199 10.78 -14.07 5.85
N SER A 200 10.04 -14.80 6.70
CA SER A 200 9.30 -14.23 7.81
C SER A 200 10.19 -14.18 9.04
N SER A 201 10.17 -13.07 9.78
CA SER A 201 10.99 -12.85 10.99
C SER A 201 10.63 -13.79 12.15
N ASN A 202 9.44 -14.38 12.14
CA ASN A 202 8.90 -15.18 13.24
C ASN A 202 8.15 -16.44 12.77
N GLY A 203 8.14 -16.72 11.47
CA GLY A 203 7.50 -17.89 10.88
C GLY A 203 5.96 -17.84 10.84
N GLU A 204 5.33 -16.77 11.35
CA GLU A 204 3.88 -16.61 11.36
C GLU A 204 3.42 -15.68 10.22
N PRO A 205 2.33 -15.99 9.52
CA PRO A 205 1.83 -15.13 8.46
C PRO A 205 1.18 -13.86 9.02
N LEU A 206 1.56 -12.71 8.47
CA LEU A 206 0.79 -11.47 8.62
C LEU A 206 -0.47 -11.55 7.76
N PHE A 207 -1.62 -11.28 8.38
CA PHE A 207 -2.87 -11.13 7.64
C PHE A 207 -3.10 -9.65 7.30
N THR A 208 -3.57 -9.38 6.08
CA THR A 208 -4.12 -8.08 5.71
C THR A 208 -5.39 -8.27 4.90
N GLY A 209 -6.41 -7.44 5.12
CA GLY A 209 -7.61 -7.45 4.31
C GLY A 209 -8.27 -6.08 4.23
N LYS A 210 -8.97 -5.86 3.11
CA LYS A 210 -9.77 -4.66 2.86
C LYS A 210 -11.09 -5.04 2.21
N ILE A 211 -12.14 -4.34 2.63
CA ILE A 211 -13.43 -4.29 1.92
C ILE A 211 -13.71 -2.85 1.55
N ALA A 212 -14.30 -2.62 0.39
CA ALA A 212 -14.70 -1.29 -0.03
C ALA A 212 -16.01 -1.32 -0.81
N VAL A 213 -16.76 -0.23 -0.68
CA VAL A 213 -17.98 0.03 -1.46
C VAL A 213 -17.91 1.43 -2.03
N ARG A 214 -18.22 1.57 -3.31
CA ARG A 214 -18.28 2.86 -4.00
C ARG A 214 -19.67 3.07 -4.57
N ASN A 215 -20.17 4.30 -4.47
CA ASN A 215 -21.28 4.78 -5.28
C ASN A 215 -20.82 5.98 -6.11
N GLN A 216 -21.13 5.99 -7.41
CA GLN A 216 -20.72 7.05 -8.34
C GLN A 216 -21.09 8.48 -7.90
N ASN A 217 -22.22 8.63 -7.19
CA ASN A 217 -22.76 9.93 -6.80
C ASN A 217 -22.44 10.30 -5.34
N ILE A 218 -21.76 9.42 -4.59
CA ILE A 218 -21.50 9.61 -3.15
C ILE A 218 -20.02 9.50 -2.82
N GLY A 219 -19.29 8.59 -3.46
CA GLY A 219 -17.90 8.29 -3.12
C GLY A 219 -17.63 6.84 -2.74
N GLU A 220 -16.42 6.57 -2.29
CA GLU A 220 -15.94 5.26 -1.86
C GLU A 220 -15.64 5.25 -0.37
N LEU A 221 -16.11 4.22 0.33
CA LEU A 221 -15.76 3.92 1.72
C LEU A 221 -14.97 2.60 1.75
N GLY A 222 -13.78 2.64 2.32
CA GLY A 222 -12.91 1.49 2.56
C GLY A 222 -12.74 1.20 4.06
N LEU A 223 -12.75 -0.07 4.42
CA LEU A 223 -12.39 -0.57 5.75
C LEU A 223 -11.28 -1.59 5.58
N SER A 224 -10.17 -1.38 6.28
CA SER A 224 -8.98 -2.23 6.18
C SER A 224 -8.43 -2.63 7.53
N TYR A 225 -7.79 -3.79 7.54
CA TYR A 225 -7.18 -4.41 8.70
C TYR A 225 -5.85 -5.07 8.32
N MET A 226 -4.83 -4.88 9.14
CA MET A 226 -3.51 -5.51 9.00
C MET A 226 -3.04 -5.95 10.38
N GLY A 227 -2.78 -7.25 10.62
CA GLY A 227 -2.36 -7.67 11.95
C GLY A 227 -1.73 -9.05 12.03
N GLY A 228 -0.75 -9.18 12.92
CA GLY A 228 0.11 -10.36 13.05
C GLY A 228 1.10 -10.22 14.21
N ILE A 229 1.88 -11.27 14.43
CA ILE A 229 3.00 -11.24 15.38
C ILE A 229 4.13 -10.42 14.76
N TYR A 230 4.75 -9.55 15.55
CA TYR A 230 5.83 -8.70 15.07
C TYR A 230 7.22 -9.09 15.59
N ASN A 231 7.32 -9.72 16.74
CA ASN A 231 8.61 -10.12 17.29
C ASN A 231 8.98 -11.54 16.87
N THR A 232 10.27 -11.78 16.64
CA THR A 232 10.87 -13.10 16.74
C THR A 232 10.77 -13.56 18.20
N TYR A 233 9.93 -14.56 18.44
CA TYR A 233 9.66 -15.11 19.76
C TYR A 233 10.31 -16.49 19.97
N GLU A 234 10.69 -17.17 18.89
CA GLU A 234 11.40 -18.45 18.88
C GLU A 234 12.48 -18.43 17.78
N ASP A 235 13.67 -18.96 18.10
CA ASP A 235 14.77 -19.14 17.15
C ASP A 235 15.45 -20.49 17.38
N GLU A 236 15.53 -21.32 16.34
CA GLU A 236 16.04 -22.71 16.40
C GLU A 236 15.50 -23.55 17.58
N GLY A 237 14.25 -23.33 18.00
CA GLY A 237 13.62 -24.00 19.15
C GLY A 237 13.91 -23.38 20.52
N LEU A 238 14.68 -22.30 20.57
CA LEU A 238 14.90 -21.48 21.76
C LEU A 238 13.82 -20.40 21.86
N ILE A 239 13.06 -20.41 22.96
CA ILE A 239 12.07 -19.37 23.25
C ILE A 239 12.80 -18.10 23.71
N LEU A 240 12.64 -17.01 22.96
CA LEU A 240 13.26 -15.71 23.21
C LEU A 240 12.33 -14.75 23.96
N ASP A 241 11.03 -14.78 23.64
CA ASP A 241 9.97 -13.94 24.24
C ASP A 241 8.61 -14.65 24.05
N GLU A 242 7.54 -14.08 24.61
CA GLU A 242 6.17 -14.45 24.21
C GLU A 242 5.78 -13.75 22.88
N PRO A 243 4.89 -14.34 22.06
CA PRO A 243 4.45 -13.71 20.82
C PRO A 243 3.74 -12.38 21.09
N ARG A 244 4.23 -11.31 20.46
CA ARG A 244 3.72 -9.93 20.57
C ARG A 244 3.01 -9.52 19.30
N ARG A 245 1.80 -9.02 19.44
CA ARG A 245 0.94 -8.68 18.31
C ARG A 245 0.97 -7.18 17.98
N LEU A 246 0.90 -6.87 16.69
CA LEU A 246 0.56 -5.55 16.19
C LEU A 246 -0.70 -5.65 15.33
N ASP A 247 -1.63 -4.72 15.52
CA ASP A 247 -2.89 -4.62 14.77
C ASP A 247 -3.10 -3.19 14.28
N VAL A 248 -3.42 -3.06 13.00
CA VAL A 248 -3.78 -1.80 12.34
C VAL A 248 -5.19 -1.90 11.81
N PHE A 249 -5.99 -0.87 12.09
CA PHE A 249 -7.29 -0.65 11.48
C PHE A 249 -7.27 0.67 10.75
N ALA A 250 -7.80 0.74 9.53
CA ALA A 250 -7.95 2.01 8.82
C ALA A 250 -9.30 2.14 8.13
N VAL A 251 -9.80 3.36 8.11
CA VAL A 251 -11.00 3.79 7.39
C VAL A 251 -10.57 4.84 6.38
N ASP A 252 -10.91 4.61 5.11
CA ASP A 252 -10.67 5.56 4.03
C ASP A 252 -11.98 5.99 3.37
N PHE A 253 -12.06 7.25 2.99
CA PHE A 253 -13.21 7.79 2.26
C PHE A 253 -12.75 8.76 1.18
N ASN A 254 -13.32 8.66 -0.02
CA ASN A 254 -13.18 9.70 -1.04
C ASN A 254 -14.54 10.05 -1.65
N THR A 255 -14.70 11.30 -2.09
CA THR A 255 -15.91 11.79 -2.78
C THR A 255 -15.54 12.93 -3.72
N GLU A 256 -16.39 13.17 -4.71
CA GLU A 256 -16.37 14.39 -5.50
C GLU A 256 -17.64 15.18 -5.25
N LEU A 257 -17.52 16.47 -4.93
CA LEU A 257 -18.67 17.33 -4.67
C LEU A 257 -19.31 17.80 -5.98
N PRO A 258 -20.59 17.46 -6.28
CA PRO A 258 -21.19 17.72 -7.60
C PRO A 258 -21.30 19.19 -8.00
N PHE A 259 -21.26 20.12 -7.03
CA PHE A 259 -21.44 21.54 -7.29
C PHE A 259 -20.13 22.30 -7.55
N SER A 260 -19.00 21.73 -7.15
CA SER A 260 -17.69 22.40 -7.21
C SER A 260 -16.60 21.57 -7.86
N GLU A 261 -16.90 20.32 -8.25
CA GLU A 261 -15.92 19.35 -8.78
C GLU A 261 -14.73 19.18 -7.82
N THR A 262 -14.96 19.45 -6.52
CA THR A 262 -13.93 19.33 -5.49
C THR A 262 -13.83 17.87 -5.09
N TYR A 263 -12.68 17.27 -5.36
CA TYR A 263 -12.31 15.97 -4.83
C TYR A 263 -11.89 16.11 -3.36
N ILE A 264 -12.42 15.23 -2.52
CA ILE A 264 -12.06 15.12 -1.10
C ILE A 264 -11.63 13.69 -0.87
N VAL A 265 -10.47 13.50 -0.23
CA VAL A 265 -9.97 12.19 0.18
C VAL A 265 -9.42 12.25 1.58
N GLY A 266 -9.77 11.25 2.39
CA GLY A 266 -9.29 11.16 3.75
C GLY A 266 -9.08 9.72 4.18
N GLU A 267 -8.18 9.56 5.13
CA GLU A 267 -7.89 8.28 5.76
C GLU A 267 -7.63 8.51 7.24
N TRP A 268 -8.14 7.62 8.09
CA TRP A 268 -7.84 7.58 9.51
C TRP A 268 -7.50 6.16 9.93
N ALA A 269 -6.41 6.00 10.68
CA ALA A 269 -5.94 4.71 11.14
C ALA A 269 -5.66 4.68 12.64
N TRP A 270 -5.73 3.47 13.19
CA TRP A 270 -5.35 3.12 14.55
C TRP A 270 -4.34 1.98 14.52
N VAL A 271 -3.25 2.12 15.27
CA VAL A 271 -2.23 1.09 15.46
C VAL A 271 -2.22 0.70 16.93
N PHE A 272 -2.36 -0.60 17.19
CA PHE A 272 -2.28 -1.20 18.52
C PHE A 272 -1.05 -2.11 18.55
N VAL A 273 -0.21 -1.94 19.54
CA VAL A 273 1.05 -2.70 19.68
C VAL A 273 1.13 -3.27 21.08
N ASP A 274 1.31 -4.57 21.17
CA ASP A 274 1.64 -5.26 22.42
C ASP A 274 3.12 -4.99 22.77
N VAL A 275 3.36 -3.93 23.53
CA VAL A 275 4.70 -3.53 23.96
C VAL A 275 5.09 -4.29 25.23
N PRO A 276 6.28 -4.91 25.31
CA PRO A 276 6.72 -5.58 26.52
C PRO A 276 6.81 -4.62 27.72
N ASN A 277 6.38 -5.07 28.90
CA ASN A 277 6.40 -4.29 30.15
C ASN A 277 7.80 -3.82 30.60
N THR A 278 8.86 -4.36 29.98
CA THR A 278 10.26 -3.97 30.23
C THR A 278 10.64 -2.66 29.54
N PHE A 279 9.85 -2.19 28.59
CA PHE A 279 10.07 -0.94 27.87
C PHE A 279 9.54 0.26 28.68
N THR A 280 10.17 1.42 28.48
CA THR A 280 9.77 2.65 29.18
C THR A 280 8.53 3.27 28.52
N GLN A 281 7.91 4.26 29.19
CA GLN A 281 6.70 4.96 28.70
C GLN A 281 6.85 5.67 27.35
N GLN A 282 8.06 5.77 26.79
CA GLN A 282 8.29 6.30 25.43
C GLN A 282 7.74 5.38 24.32
N TYR A 283 7.50 4.10 24.63
CA TYR A 283 6.89 3.14 23.71
C TYR A 283 5.38 3.15 23.89
N GLY A 284 4.68 3.70 22.89
CA GLY A 284 3.22 3.75 22.88
C GLY A 284 2.61 2.43 22.42
N GLU A 285 1.61 1.94 23.15
CA GLU A 285 0.79 0.78 22.76
C GLU A 285 -0.33 1.14 21.78
N LYS A 286 -0.65 2.44 21.66
CA LYS A 286 -1.77 2.94 20.85
C LYS A 286 -1.35 4.20 20.12
N GLN A 287 -1.50 4.18 18.80
CA GLN A 287 -1.29 5.34 17.93
C GLN A 287 -2.54 5.53 17.07
N SER A 288 -2.87 6.76 16.75
CA SER A 288 -3.95 7.07 15.82
C SER A 288 -3.67 8.36 15.09
N GLY A 289 -4.06 8.42 13.83
CA GLY A 289 -3.82 9.58 12.99
C GLY A 289 -4.36 9.36 11.60
N GLY A 290 -4.37 10.42 10.82
CA GLY A 290 -4.94 10.41 9.49
C GLY A 290 -4.60 11.68 8.73
N PHE A 291 -5.24 11.82 7.58
CA PHE A 291 -5.20 13.03 6.78
C PHE A 291 -6.55 13.28 6.12
N LEU A 292 -6.73 14.51 5.67
CA LEU A 292 -7.82 14.95 4.80
C LEU A 292 -7.18 15.90 3.80
N ASP A 293 -7.36 15.61 2.52
CA ASP A 293 -7.00 16.42 1.38
C ASP A 293 -8.30 16.85 0.66
#